data_AF-U1NCX6-F1
#
_entry.id   AF-U1NCX6-F1
#
_cell.length_a   1.000
_cell.length_b   1.000
_cell.length_c   1.000
_cell.angle_alpha   90.00
_cell.angle_beta   90.00
_cell.angle_gamma   90.00
#
_symmetry.space_group_name_H-M   'P 1'
#
loop_
_entity.id
_entity.type
_entity.pdbx_description
1 polymer ?
#
loop_
_entity_poly.entity_id
_entity_poly.type
_entity_poly.pdbx_seq_one_letter_code
_entity_poly.pdbx_strand_id
1 'polypeptide(L)'
;MSADSVTNQSITLNDDGEWWVASDEETGVTSQGKTRQKALENLDEALEGYYGEGESPSNSELRDMGIDPEQNSSGSVEDSEIFE
;
A
#
# COMPACT_ATOMS: atom_id res chain seq x y z
N MET A 1 27.70 18.12 -12.03
CA MET A 1 27.47 17.62 -10.65
C MET A 1 26.00 17.86 -10.39
N SER A 2 25.17 16.84 -10.57
CA SER A 2 23.75 16.92 -10.22
C SER A 2 23.68 17.08 -8.71
N ALA A 3 22.96 18.10 -8.24
CA ALA A 3 22.66 18.19 -6.82
C ALA A 3 21.74 17.02 -6.50
N ASP A 4 22.21 16.09 -5.66
CA ASP A 4 21.29 15.22 -4.92
C ASP A 4 20.38 16.16 -4.14
N SER A 5 19.13 16.28 -4.60
CA SER A 5 18.08 16.89 -3.81
C SER A 5 17.94 16.03 -2.57
N VAL A 6 18.33 16.55 -1.40
CA VAL A 6 17.97 15.92 -0.12
C VAL A 6 16.44 15.94 -0.07
N THR A 7 15.81 14.81 -0.35
CA THR A 7 14.38 14.64 -0.15
C THR A 7 14.15 14.58 1.35
N ASN A 8 13.46 15.58 1.88
CA ASN A 8 13.03 15.55 3.27
C ASN A 8 11.73 14.77 3.34
N GLN A 9 11.80 13.56 3.88
CA GLN A 9 10.63 12.74 4.14
C GLN A 9 10.06 13.05 5.52
N SER A 10 8.75 13.24 5.62
CA SER A 10 8.04 13.46 6.88
C SER A 10 7.16 12.26 7.19
N ILE A 11 7.45 11.60 8.32
CA ILE A 11 6.65 10.47 8.82
C ILE A 11 5.91 10.88 10.08
N THR A 12 4.60 10.68 10.08
CA THR A 12 3.78 10.75 11.30
C THR A 12 3.67 9.36 11.90
N LEU A 13 3.86 9.29 13.22
CA LEU A 13 3.81 8.04 13.97
C LEU A 13 2.84 8.19 15.14
N ASN A 14 1.77 7.40 15.13
CA ASN A 14 0.75 7.37 16.18
C ASN A 14 0.80 6.04 16.95
N ASP A 15 0.62 6.11 18.26
CA ASP A 15 0.44 4.96 19.14
C ASP A 15 -1.03 4.89 19.55
N ASP A 16 -1.74 3.91 19.00
CA ASP A 16 -3.16 3.67 19.29
C ASP A 16 -3.34 2.68 20.46
N GLY A 17 -2.27 2.41 21.22
CA GLY A 17 -2.24 1.54 22.40
C GLY A 17 -2.00 0.07 22.08
N GLU A 18 -2.65 -0.47 21.04
CA GLU A 18 -2.43 -1.85 20.58
C GLU A 18 -1.55 -1.96 19.33
N TRP A 19 -1.42 -0.87 18.60
CA TRP A 19 -0.76 -0.78 17.31
C TRP A 19 -0.06 0.57 17.18
N TRP A 20 1.08 0.53 16.51
CA TRP A 20 1.75 1.71 16.00
C TRP A 20 1.37 1.89 14.53
N VAL A 21 0.97 3.10 14.17
CA VAL A 21 0.59 3.51 12.82
C VAL A 21 1.63 4.49 12.31
N ALA A 22 2.34 4.14 11.24
CA ALA A 22 3.32 4.98 10.58
C ALA A 22 2.79 5.42 9.21
N SER A 23 2.78 6.73 8.97
CA SER A 23 2.24 7.33 7.74
C SER A 23 3.27 8.26 7.12
N ASP A 24 3.54 8.06 5.85
CA ASP A 24 4.33 8.98 5.04
C ASP A 24 3.44 10.11 4.50
N GLU A 25 3.76 11.35 4.84
CA GLU A 25 2.93 12.51 4.51
C GLU A 25 2.96 12.87 3.01
N GLU A 26 4.02 12.48 2.30
CA GLU A 26 4.20 12.81 0.88
C GLU A 26 3.42 11.88 -0.03
N THR A 27 3.53 10.57 0.19
CA THR A 27 2.87 9.53 -0.61
C THR A 27 1.49 9.15 -0.08
N GLY A 28 1.19 9.46 1.19
CA GLY A 28 0.01 8.98 1.90
C GLY A 28 0.07 7.50 2.27
N VAL A 29 1.17 6.80 1.98
CA VAL A 29 1.36 5.39 2.32
C VAL A 29 1.35 5.25 3.84
N THR A 30 0.55 4.31 4.33
CA THR A 30 0.40 4.03 5.75
C THR A 30 0.60 2.55 6.03
N SER A 31 1.29 2.28 7.11
CA SER A 31 1.63 0.95 7.57
C SER A 31 1.46 0.85 9.08
N GLN A 32 1.37 -0.38 9.60
CA GLN A 32 1.12 -0.65 11.01
C GLN A 32 2.00 -1.76 11.55
N GLY A 33 2.30 -1.73 12.85
CA GLY A 33 3.07 -2.76 13.54
C GLY A 33 2.78 -2.81 15.04
N LYS A 34 3.05 -3.97 15.66
CA LYS A 34 2.89 -4.14 17.12
C LYS A 34 3.90 -3.36 17.94
N THR A 35 4.94 -2.86 17.30
CA THR A 35 5.95 -2.00 17.90
C THR A 35 6.20 -0.83 16.96
N ARG A 36 6.68 0.28 17.53
CA ARG A 36 7.15 1.43 16.76
C ARG A 36 8.09 1.02 15.63
N GLN A 37 9.05 0.16 15.93
CA GLN A 37 10.02 -0.31 14.93
C GLN A 37 9.34 -1.09 13.82
N LYS A 38 8.43 -2.03 14.16
CA LYS A 38 7.79 -2.84 13.13
C LYS A 38 6.86 -2.02 12.23
N ALA A 39 6.23 -0.97 12.76
CA ALA A 39 5.43 -0.05 11.94
C ALA A 39 6.29 0.70 10.92
N LEU A 40 7.49 1.14 11.31
CA LEU A 40 8.43 1.80 10.40
C LEU A 40 9.02 0.84 9.37
N GLU A 41 9.46 -0.36 9.78
CA GLU A 41 9.97 -1.39 8.84
C GLU A 41 8.91 -1.76 7.79
N ASN A 42 7.67 -1.98 8.22
CA ASN A 42 6.59 -2.25 7.29
C ASN A 42 6.26 -1.03 6.40
N LEU A 43 6.49 0.19 6.88
CA LEU A 43 6.31 1.41 6.07
C LEU A 43 7.37 1.49 4.96
N ASP A 44 8.63 1.15 5.28
CA ASP A 44 9.71 1.10 4.28
C ASP A 44 9.36 0.09 3.17
N GLU A 45 8.95 -1.13 3.53
CA GLU A 45 8.50 -2.16 2.57
C GLU A 45 7.30 -1.66 1.71
N ALA A 46 6.34 -0.97 2.33
CA ALA A 46 5.18 -0.45 1.62
C ALA A 46 5.56 0.69 0.65
N LEU A 47 6.55 1.51 0.99
CA LEU A 47 7.07 2.56 0.12
C LEU A 47 7.84 1.99 -1.07
N GLU A 48 8.66 0.95 -0.85
CA GLU A 48 9.30 0.20 -1.95
C GLU A 48 8.23 -0.31 -2.94
N GLY A 49 7.16 -0.91 -2.42
CA GLY A 49 6.01 -1.34 -3.22
C GLY A 49 5.30 -0.18 -3.95
N TYR A 50 5.11 0.96 -3.29
CA TYR A 50 4.50 2.16 -3.88
C TYR A 50 5.30 2.71 -5.07
N TYR A 51 6.64 2.66 -4.98
CA TYR A 51 7.52 3.05 -6.08
C TYR A 51 7.66 1.99 -7.18
N GLY A 52 6.94 0.87 -7.06
CA GLY A 52 6.84 -0.16 -8.08
C GLY A 52 7.97 -1.20 -8.02
N GLU A 53 8.63 -1.37 -6.86
CA GLU A 53 9.71 -2.36 -6.70
C GLU A 53 9.20 -3.81 -6.51
N GLY A 54 7.89 -4.04 -6.50
CA GLY A 54 7.29 -5.38 -6.44
C GLY A 54 7.12 -6.06 -7.80
N GLU A 55 6.99 -7.40 -7.78
CA GLU A 55 6.66 -8.20 -8.98
C GLU A 55 5.15 -8.38 -9.09
N SER A 56 4.59 -8.07 -10.27
CA SER A 56 3.17 -8.33 -10.54
C SER A 56 2.94 -9.83 -10.80
N PRO A 57 1.90 -10.46 -10.21
CA PRO A 57 1.58 -11.85 -10.50
C PRO A 57 1.20 -12.03 -11.97
N SER A 58 1.54 -13.18 -12.54
CA SER A 58 1.11 -13.55 -13.88
C SER A 58 -0.38 -13.93 -13.92
N ASN A 59 -0.99 -13.78 -15.10
CA ASN A 59 -2.39 -14.21 -15.30
C ASN A 59 -2.60 -15.71 -15.01
N SER A 60 -1.60 -16.55 -15.20
CA SER A 60 -1.68 -17.98 -14.87
C SER A 60 -1.73 -18.22 -13.36
N GLU A 61 -0.88 -17.54 -12.59
CA GLU A 61 -0.85 -17.68 -11.12
C GLU A 61 -2.16 -17.21 -10.50
N LEU A 62 -2.74 -16.12 -11.01
CA LEU A 62 -4.06 -15.66 -10.60
C LEU A 62 -5.14 -16.72 -10.86
N ARG A 63 -5.15 -17.32 -12.06
CA ARG A 63 -6.12 -18.37 -12.42
C ARG A 63 -5.94 -19.64 -11.57
N ASP A 64 -4.71 -20.02 -11.23
CA ASP A 64 -4.41 -21.14 -10.33
C ASP A 64 -4.95 -20.89 -8.91
N MET A 65 -5.00 -19.62 -8.47
CA MET A 65 -5.63 -19.20 -7.22
C MET A 65 -7.15 -19.03 -7.32
N GLY A 66 -7.76 -19.31 -8.48
CA GLY A 66 -9.20 -19.15 -8.71
C GLY A 66 -9.64 -17.71 -8.97
N ILE A 67 -8.69 -16.80 -9.25
CA ILE A 67 -8.94 -15.40 -9.57
C ILE A 67 -8.89 -15.25 -11.09
N ASP A 68 -10.02 -14.87 -11.70
CA ASP A 68 -10.05 -14.55 -13.14
C ASP A 68 -9.72 -13.07 -13.36
N PRO A 69 -8.53 -12.74 -13.91
CA PRO A 69 -8.15 -11.34 -14.13
C PRO A 69 -9.09 -10.60 -15.09
N GLU A 70 -9.82 -11.31 -15.97
CA GLU A 70 -10.78 -10.68 -16.88
C GLU A 70 -12.06 -10.23 -16.16
N GLN A 71 -12.33 -10.75 -14.96
CA GLN A 71 -13.47 -10.33 -14.12
C GLN A 71 -13.13 -9.15 -13.22
N ASN A 72 -11.87 -8.68 -13.19
CA ASN A 72 -11.47 -7.49 -12.44
C ASN A 72 -11.87 -6.20 -13.18
N SER A 73 -13.16 -6.01 -13.38
CA SER A 73 -13.76 -4.80 -13.94
C SER A 73 -14.74 -4.21 -12.93
N SER A 74 -14.72 -2.89 -12.76
CA SER A 74 -15.75 -2.22 -11.99
C SER A 74 -17.05 -2.22 -12.80
N GLY A 75 -18.13 -2.73 -12.20
CA GLY A 75 -19.48 -2.55 -12.72
C GLY A 75 -19.93 -1.08 -12.64
N SER A 76 -21.08 -0.77 -13.25
CA SER A 76 -21.69 0.55 -13.07
C SER A 76 -22.25 0.69 -11.65
N VAL A 77 -22.38 1.93 -11.16
CA VAL A 77 -23.04 2.20 -9.86
C VAL A 77 -24.53 1.85 -9.93
N GLU A 78 -25.14 1.99 -11.11
CA GLU A 78 -26.56 1.71 -11.38
C GLU A 78 -26.89 0.21 -11.27
N ASP A 79 -25.92 -0.66 -11.52
CA ASP A 79 -26.05 -2.12 -11.37
C ASP A 79 -25.71 -2.62 -9.95
N SER A 80 -25.45 -1.71 -9.00
CA SER A 80 -25.03 -2.08 -7.65
C SER A 80 -26.21 -2.26 -6.70
N GLU A 81 -26.43 -3.50 -6.25
CA GLU A 81 -27.42 -3.85 -5.22
C GLU A 81 -27.17 -3.16 -3.85
N ILE A 82 -25.99 -2.57 -3.64
CA ILE A 82 -25.60 -1.91 -2.38
C ILE A 82 -26.13 -0.46 -2.33
N PHE A 83 -26.32 0.18 -3.47
CA PHE A 83 -26.64 1.61 -3.58
C PHE A 83 -28.05 1.88 -4.15
N GLU A 84 -28.96 0.92 -4.04
CA GLU A 84 -30.40 1.07 -4.34
C GLU A 84 -31.14 1.97 -3.32
#